data_AF-A0A7C5IPK4-F1
#
_entry.id   AF-A0A7C5IPK4-F1
#
_cell.length_a   1.000
_cell.length_b   1.000
_cell.length_c   1.000
_cell.angle_alpha   90.00
_cell.angle_beta   90.00
_cell.angle_gamma   90.00
#
_symmetry.space_group_name_H-M   'P 1'
#
loop_
_entity.id
_entity.type
_entity.pdbx_description
1 polymer ?
#
loop_
_entity_poly.entity_id
_entity_poly.type
_entity_poly.pdbx_seq_one_letter_code
_entity_poly.pdbx_strand_id
1 'polypeptide(L)'
;QASTREVAEEELVQLEKKWAKRYPIVIRSWKAKWEHLSTYFEFAPQIRKLIYTTNSVEARHWGFRKVTKAKSIFPTDAALEKMLYLAYFDISKKWKTAIRDWTKIVAQLDIHFEGRLNLAL
;
A
#
# COMPACT_ATOMS: atom_id res chain seq x y z
N GLN A 1 -3.16 -15.12 4.49
CA GLN A 1 -2.37 -14.21 5.33
C GLN A 1 -2.23 -14.83 6.70
N ALA A 2 -1.10 -14.65 7.36
CA ALA A 2 -0.97 -14.97 8.77
C ALA A 2 -1.98 -14.17 9.60
N SER A 3 -2.55 -14.80 10.63
CA SER A 3 -3.50 -14.18 11.55
C SER A 3 -2.82 -13.27 12.57
N THR A 4 -1.60 -13.63 12.99
CA THR A 4 -0.80 -12.90 13.98
C THR A 4 0.63 -12.66 13.49
N ARG A 5 1.36 -11.82 14.23
CA ARG A 5 2.76 -11.49 13.94
C ARG A 5 3.67 -12.72 14.07
N GLU A 6 3.46 -13.54 15.08
CA GLU A 6 4.28 -14.72 15.39
C GLU A 6 4.20 -15.75 14.25
N VAL A 7 2.98 -16.03 13.78
CA VAL A 7 2.76 -16.91 12.62
C VAL A 7 3.45 -16.35 11.38
N ALA A 8 3.47 -15.03 11.21
CA ALA A 8 4.13 -14.40 10.08
C ALA A 8 5.67 -14.48 10.18
N GLU A 9 6.23 -14.44 11.38
CA GLU A 9 7.67 -14.64 11.63
C GLU A 9 8.09 -16.08 11.31
N GLU A 10 7.29 -17.07 11.71
CA GLU A 10 7.53 -18.47 11.35
C GLU A 10 7.51 -18.68 9.83
N GLU A 11 6.52 -18.11 9.15
CA GLU A 11 6.44 -18.15 7.68
C GLU A 11 7.62 -17.43 7.00
N LEU A 12 8.14 -16.34 7.60
CA LEU A 12 9.34 -15.67 7.09
C LEU A 12 10.58 -16.58 7.19
N VAL A 13 10.69 -17.39 8.24
CA VAL A 13 11.76 -18.39 8.39
C VAL A 13 11.62 -19.48 7.32
N GLN A 14 10.40 -19.94 7.02
CA GLN A 14 10.17 -20.92 5.94
C GLN A 14 10.49 -20.33 4.56
N LEU A 15 10.11 -19.07 4.32
CA LEU A 15 10.45 -18.34 3.11
C LEU A 15 11.98 -18.28 2.92
N GLU A 16 12.72 -17.97 3.98
CA GLU A 16 14.18 -17.94 3.96
C GLU A 16 14.76 -19.31 3.61
N LYS A 17 14.33 -20.39 4.26
CA LYS A 17 14.80 -21.76 3.95
C LYS A 17 14.66 -22.10 2.48
N LYS A 18 13.56 -21.68 1.85
CA LYS A 18 13.26 -21.97 0.44
C LYS A 18 13.99 -21.05 -0.54
N TRP A 19 14.09 -19.76 -0.25
CA TRP A 19 14.46 -18.74 -1.24
C TRP A 19 15.79 -18.02 -0.96
N ALA A 20 16.39 -18.16 0.22
CA ALA A 20 17.62 -17.45 0.55
C ALA A 20 18.78 -17.75 -0.42
N LYS A 21 18.85 -18.97 -0.95
CA LYS A 21 19.88 -19.34 -1.93
C LYS A 21 19.75 -18.56 -3.25
N ARG A 22 18.53 -18.25 -3.68
CA ARG A 22 18.26 -17.58 -4.96
C ARG A 22 18.15 -16.06 -4.81
N TYR A 23 17.56 -15.59 -3.71
CA TYR A 23 17.26 -14.18 -3.48
C TYR A 23 17.71 -13.71 -2.08
N PRO A 24 19.00 -13.79 -1.74
CA PRO A 24 19.50 -13.46 -0.40
C PRO A 24 19.26 -11.99 -0.02
N ILE A 25 19.36 -11.08 -1.00
CA ILE A 25 19.15 -9.63 -0.80
C ILE A 25 17.71 -9.33 -0.39
N VAL A 26 16.73 -10.05 -0.98
CA VAL A 26 15.31 -9.86 -0.66
C VAL A 26 15.05 -10.29 0.78
N ILE A 27 15.49 -11.49 1.17
CA ILE A 27 15.32 -11.98 2.54
C ILE A 27 15.97 -11.04 3.56
N ARG A 28 17.20 -10.58 3.28
CA ARG A 28 17.89 -9.61 4.13
C ARG A 28 17.10 -8.31 4.28
N SER A 29 16.54 -7.78 3.19
CA SER A 29 15.72 -6.57 3.26
C SER A 29 14.43 -6.77 4.05
N TRP A 30 13.80 -7.95 3.97
CA TRP A 30 12.61 -8.27 4.75
C TRP A 30 12.93 -8.34 6.24
N LYS A 31 13.99 -9.06 6.62
CA LYS A 31 14.45 -9.14 8.02
C LYS A 31 14.82 -7.78 8.59
N ALA A 32 15.61 -6.99 7.85
CA ALA A 32 16.04 -5.67 8.31
C ALA A 32 14.88 -4.69 8.51
N LYS A 33 13.78 -4.84 7.76
CA LYS A 33 12.59 -3.99 7.85
C LYS A 33 11.44 -4.63 8.61
N TRP A 34 11.65 -5.81 9.22
CA TRP A 34 10.57 -6.62 9.76
C TRP A 34 9.75 -5.88 10.82
N GLU A 35 10.41 -5.14 11.70
CA GLU A 35 9.73 -4.33 12.72
C GLU A 35 8.72 -3.37 12.10
N HIS A 36 9.09 -2.66 11.04
CA HIS A 36 8.18 -1.76 10.34
C HIS A 36 7.11 -2.53 9.55
N LEU A 37 7.50 -3.60 8.86
CA LEU A 37 6.60 -4.41 8.03
C LEU A 37 5.59 -5.20 8.84
N SER A 38 5.81 -5.45 10.13
CA SER A 38 4.91 -6.22 10.99
C SER A 38 3.94 -5.33 11.78
N THR A 39 4.16 -4.01 11.85
CA THR A 39 3.24 -3.07 12.54
C THR A 39 1.79 -3.19 12.09
N TYR A 40 1.52 -3.52 10.82
CA TYR A 40 0.14 -3.64 10.35
C TYR A 40 -0.65 -4.78 11.01
N PHE A 41 0.01 -5.73 11.70
CA PHE A 41 -0.66 -6.75 12.49
C PHE A 41 -1.41 -6.19 13.70
N GLU A 42 -1.11 -4.96 14.13
CA GLU A 42 -1.86 -4.25 15.19
C GLU A 42 -3.31 -3.94 14.77
N PHE A 43 -3.58 -3.83 13.46
CA PHE A 43 -4.90 -3.52 12.95
C PHE A 43 -5.77 -4.76 12.74
N ALA A 44 -7.09 -4.58 12.76
CA ALA A 44 -8.05 -5.63 12.43
C ALA A 44 -7.92 -6.13 10.97
N PRO A 45 -8.29 -7.38 10.66
CA PRO A 45 -8.14 -7.97 9.31
C PRO A 45 -8.71 -7.12 8.17
N GLN A 46 -9.81 -6.40 8.41
CA GLN A 46 -10.45 -5.52 7.43
C GLN A 46 -9.55 -4.32 7.06
N ILE A 47 -8.87 -3.72 8.04
CA ILE A 47 -7.91 -2.64 7.83
C ILE A 47 -6.64 -3.19 7.16
N ARG A 48 -6.15 -4.35 7.61
CA ARG A 48 -5.00 -5.01 6.96
C ARG A 48 -5.26 -5.19 5.47
N LYS A 49 -6.47 -5.63 5.10
CA LYS A 49 -6.93 -5.76 3.71
C LYS A 49 -6.82 -4.49 2.90
N LEU A 50 -7.15 -3.36 3.49
CA LEU A 50 -6.98 -2.07 2.83
C LEU A 50 -5.50 -1.71 2.63
N ILE A 51 -4.64 -2.01 3.61
CA ILE A 51 -3.21 -1.70 3.56
C ILE A 51 -2.48 -2.52 2.49
N TYR A 52 -2.71 -3.84 2.43
CA TYR A 52 -1.99 -4.70 1.47
C TYR A 52 -2.56 -4.68 0.04
N THR A 53 -3.71 -4.04 -0.19
CA THR A 53 -4.22 -3.88 -1.57
C THR A 53 -3.33 -2.94 -2.38
N THR A 54 -2.41 -3.53 -3.15
CA THR A 54 -1.49 -2.79 -4.01
C THR A 54 -2.16 -2.19 -5.24
N ASN A 55 -3.32 -2.71 -5.67
CA ASN A 55 -4.03 -2.30 -6.87
C ASN A 55 -4.25 -0.77 -6.94
N SER A 56 -4.58 -0.12 -5.82
CA SER A 56 -4.83 1.33 -5.78
C SER A 56 -3.58 2.15 -6.12
N VAL A 57 -2.43 1.77 -5.57
CA VAL A 57 -1.15 2.45 -5.81
C VAL A 57 -0.59 2.05 -7.17
N GLU A 58 -0.66 0.77 -7.54
CA GLU A 58 -0.19 0.24 -8.81
C GLU A 58 -0.97 0.82 -9.99
N ALA A 59 -2.30 0.94 -9.90
CA ALA A 59 -3.11 1.56 -10.95
C ALA A 59 -2.74 3.02 -11.18
N ARG A 60 -2.46 3.77 -10.10
CA ARG A 60 -1.94 5.14 -10.19
C ARG A 60 -0.56 5.18 -10.86
N HIS A 61 0.38 4.35 -10.40
CA HIS A 61 1.71 4.24 -11.00
C HIS A 61 1.67 3.81 -12.46
N TRP A 62 0.73 2.94 -12.83
CA TRP A 62 0.51 2.55 -14.22
C TRP A 62 0.03 3.72 -15.06
N GLY A 63 -0.94 4.50 -14.57
CA GLY A 63 -1.41 5.71 -15.24
C GLY A 63 -0.30 6.73 -15.48
N PHE A 64 0.55 6.97 -14.49
CA PHE A 64 1.72 7.84 -14.63
C PHE A 64 2.74 7.30 -15.64
N ARG A 65 3.10 6.01 -15.55
CA ARG A 65 4.01 5.37 -16.52
C ARG A 65 3.46 5.43 -17.94
N LYS A 66 2.14 5.31 -18.12
CA LYS A 66 1.51 5.39 -19.44
C LYS A 66 1.71 6.76 -20.10
N VAL A 67 1.55 7.86 -19.35
CA VAL A 67 1.71 9.21 -19.91
C VAL A 67 3.17 9.61 -20.09
N THR A 68 4.07 9.15 -19.23
CA THR A 68 5.51 9.44 -19.34
C THR A 68 6.21 8.57 -20.37
N LYS A 69 5.68 7.39 -20.73
CA LYS A 69 6.30 6.50 -21.73
C LYS A 69 6.56 7.16 -23.08
N ALA A 70 5.70 8.10 -23.50
CA ALA A 70 5.83 8.79 -24.79
C ALA A 70 6.82 9.97 -24.78
N LYS A 71 7.23 10.46 -23.59
CA LYS A 71 8.17 11.58 -23.44
C LYS A 71 9.32 11.17 -22.52
N SER A 72 10.47 10.87 -23.11
CA SER A 72 11.69 10.52 -22.38
C SER A 72 12.38 11.72 -21.72
N ILE A 73 12.16 12.94 -22.24
CA ILE A 73 12.80 14.17 -21.76
C ILE A 73 11.74 15.24 -21.56
N PHE A 74 11.84 15.96 -20.44
CA PHE A 74 11.04 17.13 -20.12
C PHE A 74 11.95 18.36 -20.10
N PRO A 75 11.52 19.50 -20.67
CA PRO A 75 12.35 20.70 -20.74
C PRO A 75 12.53 21.38 -19.37
N THR A 76 11.57 21.21 -18.46
CA THR A 76 11.60 21.75 -17.09
C THR A 76 10.83 20.82 -16.15
N ASP A 77 11.10 20.92 -14.85
CA ASP A 77 10.36 20.19 -13.81
C ASP A 77 8.87 20.55 -13.81
N ALA A 78 8.55 21.82 -14.05
CA ALA A 78 7.16 22.29 -14.17
C ALA A 78 6.40 21.62 -15.33
N ALA A 79 7.08 21.29 -16.43
CA ALA A 79 6.46 20.58 -17.55
C ALA A 79 6.12 19.12 -17.17
N LEU A 80 6.98 18.45 -16.40
CA LEU A 80 6.71 17.13 -15.85
C LEU A 80 5.58 17.17 -14.83
N GLU A 81 5.62 18.13 -13.90
CA GLU A 81 4.60 18.31 -12.87
C GLU A 81 3.21 18.52 -13.50
N LYS A 82 3.10 19.41 -14.49
CA LYS A 82 1.85 19.65 -15.22
C LYS A 82 1.33 18.38 -15.89
N MET A 83 2.21 17.57 -16.48
CA MET A 83 1.81 16.29 -17.08
C MET A 83 1.30 15.30 -16.04
N LEU A 84 1.99 15.15 -14.92
CA LEU A 84 1.58 14.26 -13.82
C LEU A 84 0.27 14.72 -13.19
N TYR A 85 0.08 16.04 -13.03
CA TYR A 85 -1.17 16.63 -12.55
C TYR A 85 -2.35 16.29 -13.48
N LEU A 86 -2.20 16.48 -14.79
CA LEU A 86 -3.24 16.13 -15.75
C LEU A 86 -3.56 14.64 -15.74
N ALA A 87 -2.53 13.78 -15.66
CA ALA A 87 -2.73 12.35 -15.54
C ALA A 87 -3.44 11.96 -14.24
N TYR A 88 -3.08 12.58 -13.12
CA TYR A 88 -3.76 12.39 -11.84
C TYR A 88 -5.25 12.78 -11.94
N PHE A 89 -5.53 13.94 -12.55
CA PHE A 89 -6.89 14.44 -12.75
C PHE A 89 -7.74 13.47 -13.58
N ASP A 90 -7.17 12.85 -14.62
CA ASP A 90 -7.88 11.86 -15.43
C ASP A 90 -8.08 10.52 -14.71
N ILE A 91 -7.10 10.09 -13.90
CA ILE A 91 -7.22 8.87 -13.09
C ILE A 91 -8.27 9.06 -11.99
N SER A 92 -8.27 10.21 -11.32
CA SER A 92 -9.15 10.49 -10.18
C SER A 92 -10.63 10.53 -10.57
N LYS A 93 -10.96 10.90 -11.82
CA LYS A 93 -12.33 10.79 -12.38
C LYS A 93 -12.93 9.38 -12.27
N LYS A 94 -12.09 8.34 -12.19
CA LYS A 94 -12.52 6.94 -12.07
C LYS A 94 -12.75 6.50 -10.62
N TRP A 95 -12.29 7.26 -9.63
CA TRP A 95 -12.43 6.93 -8.21
C TRP A 95 -13.82 7.29 -7.67
N LYS A 96 -14.86 6.68 -8.25
CA LYS A 96 -16.26 6.87 -7.86
C LYS A 96 -16.79 5.77 -6.93
N THR A 97 -16.09 4.64 -6.88
CA THR A 97 -16.51 3.48 -6.10
C THR A 97 -16.15 3.66 -4.64
N ALA A 98 -17.13 3.48 -3.76
CA ALA A 98 -16.91 3.44 -2.32
C ALA A 98 -16.02 2.24 -1.93
N ILE A 99 -15.26 2.41 -0.84
CA ILE A 99 -14.49 1.32 -0.26
C ILE A 99 -15.47 0.30 0.32
N ARG A 100 -15.28 -0.97 -0.05
CA ARG A 100 -16.11 -2.06 0.46
C ARG A 100 -15.95 -2.18 1.98
N ASP A 101 -17.07 -2.39 2.69
CA ASP A 101 -17.12 -2.53 4.15
C ASP A 101 -16.56 -1.31 4.92
N TRP A 102 -16.58 -0.10 4.32
CA TRP A 102 -16.03 1.12 4.91
C TRP A 102 -16.55 1.42 6.31
N THR A 103 -17.86 1.24 6.56
CA THR A 103 -18.46 1.47 7.89
C THR A 103 -17.80 0.63 8.99
N LYS A 104 -17.48 -0.64 8.70
CA LYS A 104 -16.80 -1.53 9.65
C LYS A 104 -15.36 -1.10 9.87
N ILE A 105 -14.68 -0.68 8.80
CA ILE A 105 -13.29 -0.20 8.85
C ILE A 105 -13.20 1.07 9.71
N VAL A 106 -14.09 2.03 9.48
CA VAL A 106 -14.14 3.29 10.24
C VAL A 106 -14.43 3.04 11.71
N ALA A 107 -15.39 2.18 12.05
CA ALA A 107 -15.67 1.82 13.45
C ALA A 107 -14.45 1.20 14.15
N GLN A 108 -13.69 0.34 13.47
CA GLN A 108 -12.46 -0.23 14.02
C GLN A 108 -11.35 0.82 14.18
N LEU A 109 -11.23 1.76 13.23
CA LEU A 109 -10.28 2.87 13.34
C LEU A 109 -10.62 3.82 14.48
N ASP A 110 -11.90 4.07 14.71
CA ASP A 110 -12.38 4.92 15.81
C ASP A 110 -12.04 4.32 17.18
N ILE A 111 -12.28 3.02 17.35
CA ILE A 111 -11.89 2.28 18.56
C ILE A 111 -10.36 2.31 18.75
N HIS A 112 -9.59 2.10 17.68
CA HIS A 112 -8.13 2.03 17.75
C HIS A 112 -7.47 3.41 17.97
N PHE A 113 -8.10 4.48 17.47
CA PHE A 113 -7.63 5.85 17.55
C PHE A 113 -8.65 6.73 18.28
N GLU A 114 -8.97 6.35 19.51
CA GLU A 114 -9.98 7.02 20.34
C GLU A 114 -9.75 8.54 20.41
N GLY A 115 -10.81 9.31 20.18
CA GLY A 115 -10.80 10.77 20.22
C GLY A 115 -10.08 11.46 19.05
N ARG A 116 -9.63 10.73 18.03
CA ARG A 116 -8.98 11.32 16.83
C ARG A 116 -9.91 11.52 15.65
N LEU A 117 -10.97 10.71 15.53
CA LEU A 117 -11.91 10.81 14.43
C LEU A 117 -13.12 11.65 14.87
N ASN A 118 -13.29 12.83 14.26
CA ASN A 118 -14.54 13.58 14.35
C ASN A 118 -15.55 12.98 13.36
N LEU A 119 -16.06 11.79 13.68
CA LEU A 119 -17.12 11.18 12.91
C LEU A 119 -18.42 11.92 13.26
N ALA A 120 -18.93 12.71 12.33
CA ALA A 120 -20.33 13.11 12.34
C ALA A 120 -21.18 11.87 12.00
N LEU A 121 -21.34 10.97 12.96
CA LEU A 121 -22.32 9.89 12.89
C LEU A 121 -23.73 10.45 13.08
#